data_AF-A0A381W824-F1
#
_entry.id   AF-A0A381W824-F1
#
_cell.length_a   1.000
_cell.length_b   1.000
_cell.length_c   1.000
_cell.angle_alpha   90.00
_cell.angle_beta   90.00
_cell.angle_gamma   90.00
#
_symmetry.space_group_name_H-M   'P 1'
#
loop_
_entity.id
_entity.type
_entity.pdbx_description
1 polymer ?
#
loop_
_entity_poly.entity_id
_entity_poly.type
_entity_poly.pdbx_seq_one_letter_code
_entity_poly.pdbx_strand_id
1 'polypeptide(L)'
;MNQYSAMVNDFLDNCGDAEKETVSEQEWWIINGSVKVQIFLTTLEDNAELVVTANLFRYEQTDADLNQYVLQLNGTFKLKGVCFGIRNKHLVLSYIRPVQGLDPEELEWIIASIAVIADEYDDFLINKFRISY
;
A
#
# COMPACT_ATOMS: atom_id res chain seq x y z
N MET A 1 0.16 -17.53 -16.90
CA MET A 1 0.27 -16.80 -15.62
C MET A 1 1.72 -16.35 -15.46
N ASN A 2 1.94 -15.04 -15.33
CA ASN A 2 3.26 -14.48 -15.04
C ASN A 2 3.75 -14.97 -13.66
N GLN A 3 5.06 -15.22 -13.49
CA GLN A 3 5.62 -15.77 -12.24
C GLN A 3 5.35 -14.89 -11.01
N TYR A 4 5.30 -13.56 -11.19
CA TYR A 4 5.01 -12.61 -10.12
C TYR A 4 3.52 -12.60 -9.77
N SER A 5 2.63 -12.74 -10.76
CA SER A 5 1.20 -12.97 -10.49
C SER A 5 0.99 -14.26 -9.69
N ALA A 6 1.71 -15.33 -10.04
CA ALA A 6 1.69 -16.59 -9.29
C ALA A 6 2.15 -16.38 -7.85
N MET A 7 3.26 -15.66 -7.64
CA MET A 7 3.78 -15.33 -6.31
C MET A 7 2.76 -14.56 -5.44
N VAL A 8 2.03 -13.59 -6.02
CA VAL A 8 0.99 -12.86 -5.27
C VAL A 8 -0.20 -13.76 -4.96
N ASN A 9 -0.64 -14.61 -5.89
CA ASN A 9 -1.70 -15.59 -5.64
C ASN A 9 -1.30 -16.57 -4.53
N ASP A 10 -0.09 -17.13 -4.59
CA ASP A 10 0.44 -18.04 -3.56
C ASP A 10 0.49 -17.35 -2.20
N PHE A 11 0.89 -16.07 -2.13
CA PHE A 11 0.83 -15.29 -0.90
C PHE A 11 -0.60 -15.20 -0.35
N LEU A 12 -1.57 -14.84 -1.19
CA LEU A 12 -2.97 -14.68 -0.77
C LEU A 12 -3.57 -16.01 -0.31
N ASP A 13 -3.30 -17.11 -1.01
CA ASP A 13 -3.77 -18.44 -0.64
C ASP A 13 -3.25 -18.85 0.74
N ASN A 14 -2.02 -18.46 1.08
CA ASN A 14 -1.41 -18.72 2.38
C ASN A 14 -1.85 -17.77 3.51
N CYS A 15 -2.57 -16.67 3.21
CA CYS A 15 -3.04 -15.70 4.21
C CYS A 15 -4.28 -16.15 5.02
N GLY A 16 -4.62 -17.44 5.03
CA GLY A 16 -5.73 -17.99 5.84
C GLY A 16 -7.08 -17.35 5.54
N ASP A 17 -7.87 -17.06 6.58
CA ASP A 17 -9.25 -16.54 6.48
C ASP A 17 -9.34 -15.00 6.29
N ALA A 18 -8.23 -14.33 5.96
CA ALA A 18 -8.25 -12.89 5.67
C ALA A 18 -9.19 -12.59 4.50
N GLU A 19 -9.97 -11.50 4.60
CA GLU A 19 -10.79 -11.03 3.50
C GLU A 19 -9.87 -10.55 2.37
N LYS A 20 -10.01 -11.14 1.18
CA LYS A 20 -9.10 -10.93 0.05
C LYS A 20 -9.79 -11.28 -1.26
N GLU A 21 -9.32 -10.71 -2.35
CA GLU A 21 -9.84 -10.99 -3.69
C GLU A 21 -8.76 -10.81 -4.76
N THR A 22 -8.82 -11.67 -5.77
CA THR A 22 -8.10 -11.51 -7.03
C THR A 22 -9.03 -10.83 -8.02
N VAL A 23 -8.74 -9.58 -8.38
CA VAL A 23 -9.56 -8.78 -9.30
C VAL A 23 -9.20 -9.10 -10.74
N SER A 24 -7.91 -9.29 -11.03
CA SER A 24 -7.40 -9.68 -12.34
C SER A 24 -6.03 -10.37 -12.23
N GLU A 25 -5.41 -10.74 -13.35
CA GLU A 25 -4.04 -11.28 -13.36
C GLU A 25 -2.96 -10.27 -12.91
N GLN A 26 -3.31 -9.00 -12.75
CA GLN A 26 -2.42 -7.89 -12.36
C GLN A 26 -2.89 -7.15 -11.11
N GLU A 27 -4.04 -7.50 -10.52
CA GLU A 27 -4.64 -6.71 -9.44
C GLU A 27 -5.28 -7.61 -8.38
N TRP A 28 -4.94 -7.31 -7.12
CA TRP A 28 -5.41 -8.01 -5.95
C TRP A 28 -5.66 -7.04 -4.80
N TRP A 29 -6.41 -7.50 -3.80
CA TRP A 29 -6.46 -6.83 -2.52
C TRP A 29 -6.61 -7.81 -1.36
N ILE A 30 -6.17 -7.38 -0.19
CA ILE A 30 -6.31 -8.09 1.09
C ILE A 30 -6.59 -7.09 2.21
N ILE A 31 -7.46 -7.47 3.15
CA ILE A 31 -7.65 -6.76 4.41
C ILE A 31 -6.63 -7.29 5.42
N ASN A 32 -5.81 -6.40 5.97
CA ASN A 32 -4.88 -6.71 7.05
C ASN A 32 -5.12 -5.72 8.20
N GLY A 33 -5.65 -6.22 9.32
CA GLY A 33 -6.15 -5.37 10.40
C GLY A 33 -7.38 -4.58 9.94
N SER A 34 -7.32 -3.24 10.05
CA SER A 34 -8.38 -2.32 9.57
C SER A 34 -8.17 -1.86 8.13
N VAL A 35 -7.03 -2.18 7.53
CA VAL A 35 -6.55 -1.56 6.28
C VAL A 35 -6.77 -2.48 5.09
N LYS A 36 -7.36 -1.92 4.02
CA LYS A 36 -7.39 -2.55 2.70
C LYS A 36 -6.09 -2.26 1.94
N VAL A 37 -5.26 -3.28 1.79
CA VAL A 37 -4.04 -3.25 0.99
C VAL A 37 -4.36 -3.70 -0.43
N GLN A 38 -3.98 -2.90 -1.41
CA GLN A 38 -4.13 -3.18 -2.83
C GLN A 38 -2.76 -3.48 -3.44
N ILE A 39 -2.69 -4.49 -4.28
CA ILE A 39 -1.45 -4.97 -4.91
C ILE A 39 -1.67 -4.96 -6.41
N PHE A 40 -0.71 -4.41 -7.16
CA PHE A 40 -0.77 -4.34 -8.60
C PHE A 40 0.58 -4.66 -9.24
N LEU A 41 0.53 -5.25 -10.44
CA LEU A 41 1.65 -5.29 -11.37
C LEU A 41 1.38 -4.32 -12.51
N THR A 42 2.32 -3.42 -12.82
CA THR A 42 2.14 -2.42 -13.89
C THR A 42 2.01 -3.04 -15.28
N THR A 43 2.65 -4.18 -15.51
CA THR A 43 2.56 -5.00 -16.73
C THR A 43 2.67 -6.49 -16.36
N LEU A 44 2.45 -7.39 -17.33
CA LEU A 44 2.74 -8.83 -17.19
C LEU A 44 4.11 -9.21 -17.78
N GLU A 45 4.95 -8.23 -18.09
CA GLU A 45 6.28 -8.42 -18.68
C GLU A 45 7.37 -8.41 -17.59
N ASP A 46 8.60 -8.79 -17.93
CA ASP A 46 9.71 -8.87 -16.97
C ASP A 46 10.15 -7.49 -16.43
N ASN A 47 9.75 -6.41 -17.09
CA ASN A 47 9.98 -5.03 -16.67
C ASN A 47 8.88 -4.48 -15.75
N ALA A 48 7.96 -5.32 -15.28
CA ALA A 48 6.88 -4.90 -14.41
C ALA A 48 7.41 -4.26 -13.11
N GLU A 49 6.59 -3.39 -12.54
CA GLU A 49 6.77 -2.88 -11.20
C GLU A 49 5.67 -3.46 -10.31
N LEU A 50 6.08 -3.90 -9.13
CA LEU A 50 5.16 -4.19 -8.03
C LEU A 50 4.77 -2.87 -7.39
N VAL A 51 3.46 -2.63 -7.34
CA VAL A 51 2.86 -1.48 -6.66
C VAL A 51 1.98 -2.01 -5.54
N VAL A 52 2.34 -1.73 -4.29
CA VAL A 52 1.52 -2.04 -3.12
C VAL A 52 1.05 -0.73 -2.52
N THR A 53 -0.25 -0.59 -2.26
CA THR A 53 -0.84 0.67 -1.77
C THR A 53 -1.91 0.44 -0.71
N ALA A 54 -2.08 1.41 0.18
CA ALA A 54 -3.23 1.49 1.07
C ALA A 54 -3.80 2.91 1.00
N ASN A 55 -5.13 3.01 0.96
CA ASN A 55 -5.81 4.29 1.15
C ASN A 55 -5.97 4.50 2.66
N LEU A 56 -5.66 5.71 3.13
CA LEU A 56 -5.95 6.15 4.49
C LEU A 56 -7.35 6.78 4.49
N PHE A 57 -7.45 8.08 4.74
CA PHE A 57 -8.69 8.84 4.62
C PHE A 57 -8.80 9.59 3.29
N ARG A 58 -10.04 10.03 3.00
CA ARG A 58 -10.36 10.93 1.89
C ARG A 58 -10.31 12.39 2.35
N TYR A 59 -9.74 13.25 1.52
CA TYR A 59 -9.81 14.69 1.69
C TYR A 59 -11.22 15.19 1.34
N GLU A 60 -11.90 15.78 2.32
CA GLU A 60 -13.08 16.62 2.08
C GLU A 60 -12.67 17.97 1.48
N GLN A 61 -11.55 18.51 1.96
CA GLN A 61 -10.93 19.75 1.48
C GLN A 61 -9.41 19.64 1.54
N THR A 62 -8.70 20.43 0.71
CA THR A 62 -7.23 20.49 0.75
C THR A 62 -6.75 21.07 2.08
N ASP A 63 -5.79 20.41 2.71
CA ASP A 63 -5.14 20.87 3.94
C ASP A 63 -3.63 21.04 3.69
N ALA A 64 -3.17 22.29 3.69
CA ALA A 64 -1.78 22.62 3.37
C ALA A 64 -0.80 22.16 4.48
N ASP A 65 -1.21 22.22 5.75
CA ASP A 65 -0.37 21.87 6.88
C ASP A 65 -0.19 20.35 6.96
N LEU A 66 -1.28 19.60 6.74
CA LEU A 66 -1.24 18.14 6.59
C LEU A 66 -0.34 17.74 5.41
N ASN A 67 -0.52 18.37 4.25
CA ASN A 67 0.25 18.04 3.06
C ASN A 67 1.74 18.32 3.25
N GLN A 68 2.10 19.46 3.84
CA GLN A 68 3.48 19.76 4.17
C GLN A 68 4.06 18.72 5.15
N TYR A 69 3.29 18.32 6.16
CA TYR A 69 3.71 17.35 7.16
C TYR A 69 3.98 15.96 6.56
N VAL A 70 3.07 15.42 5.75
CA VAL A 70 3.27 14.10 5.12
C VAL A 70 4.42 14.12 4.10
N LEU A 71 4.62 15.23 3.39
CA LEU A 71 5.77 15.42 2.51
C LEU A 71 7.09 15.45 3.29
N GLN A 72 7.10 16.08 4.48
CA GLN A 72 8.28 16.04 5.35
C GLN A 72 8.56 14.62 5.85
N LEU A 73 7.53 13.83 6.19
CA LEU A 73 7.70 12.44 6.61
C LEU A 73 8.36 11.58 5.54
N ASN A 74 8.00 11.76 4.27
CA ASN A 74 8.66 11.08 3.14
C ASN A 74 10.18 11.30 3.14
N GLY A 75 10.68 12.43 3.64
CA GLY A 75 12.11 12.74 3.72
C GLY A 75 12.85 12.12 4.92
N THR A 76 12.17 11.44 5.86
CA THR A 76 12.77 11.02 7.14
C THR A 76 13.36 9.61 7.16
N PHE A 77 13.23 8.83 6.07
CA PHE A 77 13.56 7.39 5.99
C PHE A 77 12.83 6.49 7.00
N LYS A 78 11.95 7.03 7.86
CA LYS A 78 11.21 6.27 8.88
C LYS A 78 10.16 5.33 8.28
N LEU A 79 9.73 5.59 7.04
CA LEU A 79 8.66 4.86 6.37
C LEU A 79 9.13 3.58 5.65
N LYS A 80 10.39 3.13 5.86
CA LYS A 80 10.91 1.85 5.33
C LYS A 80 10.67 1.63 3.82
N GLY A 81 10.77 2.70 3.02
CA GLY A 81 10.54 2.66 1.56
C GLY A 81 9.09 2.94 1.15
N VAL A 82 8.15 3.00 2.08
CA VAL A 82 6.79 3.47 1.84
C VAL A 82 6.78 4.99 1.73
N CYS A 83 5.98 5.54 0.83
CA CYS A 83 5.82 6.98 0.64
C CYS A 83 4.34 7.37 0.68
N PHE A 84 4.04 8.52 1.28
CA PHE A 84 2.76 9.20 1.16
C PHE A 84 2.61 9.82 -0.22
N GLY A 85 1.38 9.74 -0.76
CA GLY A 85 0.95 10.42 -1.97
C GLY A 85 -0.52 10.78 -1.91
N ILE A 86 -1.02 11.46 -2.94
CA ILE A 86 -2.45 11.79 -3.06
C ILE A 86 -2.96 11.21 -4.38
N ARG A 87 -4.01 10.39 -4.31
CA ARG A 87 -4.65 9.75 -5.47
C ARG A 87 -6.16 9.84 -5.33
N ASN A 88 -6.87 10.39 -6.31
CA ASN A 88 -8.34 10.50 -6.31
C ASN A 88 -8.91 11.08 -4.99
N LYS A 89 -8.32 12.18 -4.50
CA LYS A 89 -8.64 12.80 -3.20
C LYS A 89 -8.43 11.91 -1.97
N HIS A 90 -7.72 10.80 -2.06
CA HIS A 90 -7.31 10.02 -0.89
C HIS A 90 -5.85 10.31 -0.58
N LEU A 91 -5.52 10.41 0.70
CA LEU A 91 -4.16 10.24 1.14
C LEU A 91 -3.85 8.74 1.02
N VAL A 92 -2.77 8.40 0.34
CA VAL A 92 -2.38 7.02 0.08
C VAL A 92 -0.96 6.78 0.54
N LEU A 93 -0.71 5.58 1.04
CA LEU A 93 0.63 5.03 1.20
C LEU A 93 0.92 4.11 0.03
N SER A 94 2.14 4.15 -0.47
CA SER A 94 2.57 3.31 -1.58
C SER A 94 4.01 2.84 -1.42
N TYR A 95 4.26 1.62 -1.87
CA TYR A 95 5.58 1.05 -2.06
C TYR A 95 5.64 0.57 -3.51
N ILE A 96 6.65 1.05 -4.24
CA ILE A 96 6.82 0.76 -5.67
C ILE A 96 8.24 0.30 -5.90
N ARG A 97 8.40 -0.84 -6.59
CA ARG A 97 9.71 -1.32 -7.03
C ARG A 97 9.62 -2.20 -8.27
N PRO A 98 10.74 -2.40 -8.99
CA PRO A 98 10.84 -3.46 -9.99
C PRO A 98 10.60 -4.85 -9.39
N VAL A 99 9.97 -5.74 -10.17
CA VAL A 99 9.78 -7.15 -9.81
C VAL A 99 11.06 -7.97 -9.92
N GLN A 100 12.07 -7.47 -10.63
CA GLN A 100 13.34 -8.16 -10.80
C GLN A 100 14.02 -8.37 -9.43
N GLY A 101 14.32 -9.63 -9.11
CA GLY A 101 14.92 -10.01 -7.82
C GLY A 101 13.96 -9.99 -6.63
N LEU A 102 12.66 -9.76 -6.84
CA LEU A 102 11.64 -9.93 -5.81
C LEU A 102 11.52 -11.42 -5.45
N ASP A 103 11.53 -11.71 -4.16
CA ASP A 103 11.24 -13.03 -3.61
C ASP A 103 9.96 -13.02 -2.74
N PRO A 104 9.41 -14.19 -2.39
CA PRO A 104 8.17 -14.27 -1.62
C PRO A 104 8.25 -13.65 -0.21
N GLU A 105 9.39 -13.76 0.47
CA GLU A 105 9.58 -13.19 1.82
C GLU A 105 9.58 -11.66 1.76
N GLU A 106 10.20 -11.11 0.72
CA GLU A 106 10.21 -9.68 0.45
C GLU A 106 8.81 -9.17 0.09
N LEU A 107 8.04 -9.89 -0.72
CA LEU A 107 6.65 -9.55 -1.02
C LEU A 107 5.80 -9.48 0.25
N GLU A 108 5.87 -10.52 1.10
CA GLU A 108 5.17 -10.57 2.38
C GLU A 108 5.57 -9.40 3.28
N TRP A 109 6.87 -9.11 3.37
CA TRP A 109 7.38 -7.99 4.15
C TRP A 109 6.89 -6.63 3.66
N ILE A 110 6.82 -6.41 2.34
CA ILE A 110 6.29 -5.17 1.75
C ILE A 110 4.81 -4.99 2.12
N ILE A 111 4.00 -6.04 1.95
CA ILE A 111 2.56 -6.01 2.24
C ILE A 111 2.32 -5.75 3.74
N ALA A 112 3.04 -6.47 4.61
CA ALA A 112 2.96 -6.27 6.05
C ALA A 112 3.42 -4.86 6.47
N SER A 113 4.50 -4.34 5.86
CA SER A 113 5.01 -3.00 6.17
C SER A 113 4.00 -1.91 5.82
N ILE A 114 3.32 -2.00 4.68
CA ILE A 114 2.26 -1.04 4.34
C ILE A 114 1.09 -1.15 5.29
N ALA A 115 0.63 -2.36 5.62
CA ALA A 115 -0.50 -2.53 6.53
C ALA A 115 -0.24 -1.89 7.89
N VAL A 116 0.93 -2.16 8.50
CA VAL A 116 1.31 -1.61 9.80
C VAL A 116 1.45 -0.10 9.77
N ILE A 117 2.13 0.46 8.75
CA ILE A 117 2.32 1.91 8.63
C ILE A 117 0.97 2.59 8.35
N ALA A 118 0.11 2.00 7.53
CA ALA A 118 -1.19 2.56 7.24
C ALA A 118 -2.08 2.64 8.47
N ASP A 119 -2.17 1.55 9.24
CA ASP A 119 -2.95 1.49 10.48
C ASP A 119 -2.43 2.52 11.51
N GLU A 120 -1.11 2.63 11.67
CA GLU A 120 -0.49 3.62 12.58
C GLU A 120 -0.77 5.07 12.16
N TYR A 121 -0.61 5.39 10.87
CA TYR A 121 -0.70 6.76 10.39
C TYR A 121 -2.12 7.22 10.10
N ASP A 122 -3.07 6.32 9.83
CA ASP A 122 -4.47 6.70 9.65
C ASP A 122 -4.99 7.38 10.92
N ASP A 123 -4.96 6.65 12.05
CA ASP A 123 -5.40 7.15 13.35
C ASP A 123 -4.59 8.37 13.80
N PHE A 124 -3.27 8.34 13.63
CA PHE A 124 -2.41 9.44 14.07
C PHE A 124 -2.71 10.74 13.32
N LEU A 125 -2.85 10.70 11.99
CA LEU A 125 -3.08 11.89 11.18
C LEU A 125 -4.49 12.44 11.39
N ILE A 126 -5.50 11.57 11.48
CA ILE A 126 -6.88 11.96 11.79
C ILE A 126 -6.94 12.73 13.11
N ASN A 127 -6.29 12.20 14.16
CA ASN A 127 -6.26 12.83 15.47
C ASN A 127 -5.46 14.15 15.47
N LYS A 128 -4.29 14.16 14.82
CA LYS A 128 -3.40 15.33 14.78
C LYS A 128 -4.02 16.51 14.02
N PHE A 129 -4.71 16.25 12.91
CA PHE A 129 -5.28 17.26 12.04
C PHE A 129 -6.79 17.44 12.22
N ARG A 130 -7.42 16.69 13.15
CA ARG A 130 -8.85 16.75 13.47
C ARG A 130 -9.74 16.53 12.24
N ILE A 131 -9.41 15.48 11.49
CA ILE A 131 -10.13 15.10 10.27
C ILE A 131 -11.46 14.44 10.68
N SER A 132 -12.57 14.88 10.10
CA SER A 132 -13.91 14.31 10.33
C SER A 132 -14.39 13.52 9.12
N TYR A 133 -14.93 12.32 9.37
CA TYR A 133 -15.62 11.48 8.38
C TYR A 133 -17.09 11.87 8.20
#